data_AF-A0A9C8ZQH0-F1
#
_entry.id   AF-A0A9C8ZQH0-F1
#
_cell.length_a   1.000
_cell.length_b   1.000
_cell.length_c   1.000
_cell.angle_alpha   90.00
_cell.angle_beta   90.00
_cell.angle_gamma   90.00
#
_symmetry.space_group_name_H-M   'P 1'
#
loop_
_entity.id
_entity.type
_entity.pdbx_description
1 polymer ?
#
loop_
_entity_poly.entity_id
_entity_poly.type
_entity_poly.pdbx_seq_one_letter_code
_entity_poly.pdbx_strand_id
1 'polypeptide(L)'
;MSNYGSQNRASIIIGLSLVGLGTLFLIGQLFEVDLWRFFWPFFIITPGLMFFVGMVLGGREAGPLAIPGSIVTTVGLLLLYQSIFNHFESWAYAWALIFPTSVGIGLMINGAWSKSERLIRVGSRWASVGLTIFLIGGVVFELLLDISDNLISDLVWPGLLILFGLYLLIRRARPEKQASPAPP
;
A
#
# COMPACT_ATOMS: atom_id res chain seq x y z
N MET A 1 3.65 -49.29 43.04
CA MET A 1 4.88 -48.47 42.90
C MET A 1 5.18 -48.30 41.41
N SER A 2 5.84 -47.21 41.03
CA SER A 2 6.35 -46.83 39.68
C SER A 2 5.35 -46.32 38.63
N ASN A 3 5.07 -45.00 38.65
CA ASN A 3 4.74 -44.25 37.42
C ASN A 3 5.34 -42.82 37.39
N TYR A 4 6.37 -42.56 38.21
CA TYR A 4 7.02 -41.24 38.30
C TYR A 4 8.13 -41.03 37.24
N GLY A 5 8.71 -42.12 36.72
CA GLY A 5 9.87 -42.04 35.80
C GLY A 5 9.52 -41.65 34.35
N SER A 6 8.35 -42.03 33.86
CA SER A 6 7.86 -41.69 32.51
C SER A 6 7.33 -40.26 32.45
N GLN A 7 6.61 -39.81 33.49
CA GLN A 7 6.13 -38.44 33.61
C GLN A 7 7.29 -37.44 33.69
N ASN A 8 8.34 -37.73 34.47
CA ASN A 8 9.52 -36.85 34.52
C ASN A 8 10.24 -36.75 33.17
N ARG A 9 10.39 -37.85 32.43
CA ARG A 9 11.03 -37.82 31.10
C ARG A 9 10.18 -37.05 30.08
N ALA A 10 8.87 -37.25 30.07
CA ALA A 10 7.95 -36.49 29.21
C ALA A 10 7.99 -34.99 29.53
N SER A 11 7.95 -34.61 30.81
CA SER A 11 8.05 -33.22 31.25
C SER A 11 9.38 -32.57 30.88
N ILE A 12 10.50 -33.30 30.96
CA ILE A 12 11.81 -32.82 30.52
C ILE A 12 11.86 -32.65 29.00
N ILE A 13 11.33 -33.59 28.22
CA ILE A 13 11.30 -33.49 26.75
C ILE A 13 10.42 -32.33 26.30
N ILE A 14 9.25 -32.15 26.92
CA ILE A 14 8.33 -31.05 26.66
C ILE A 14 9.00 -29.72 27.04
N GLY A 15 9.61 -29.64 28.22
CA GLY A 15 10.36 -28.46 28.68
C GLY A 15 11.52 -28.10 27.77
N LEU A 16 12.32 -29.08 27.35
CA LEU A 16 13.43 -28.86 26.41
C LEU A 16 12.94 -28.41 25.04
N SER A 17 11.81 -28.96 24.57
CA SER A 17 11.16 -28.55 23.34
C SER A 17 10.64 -27.11 23.43
N LEU A 18 10.03 -26.72 24.56
CA LEU A 18 9.59 -25.35 24.83
C LEU A 18 10.76 -24.37 24.90
N VAL A 19 11.86 -24.74 25.56
CA VAL A 19 13.07 -23.91 25.63
C VAL A 19 13.69 -23.78 24.23
N GLY A 20 13.75 -24.86 23.46
CA GLY A 20 14.22 -24.83 22.07
C GLY A 20 13.36 -23.93 21.18
N LEU A 21 12.04 -24.08 21.24
CA LEU A 21 11.08 -23.24 20.52
C LEU A 21 11.16 -21.77 20.95
N GLY A 22 11.24 -21.49 22.25
CA GLY A 22 11.39 -20.15 22.78
C GLY A 22 12.71 -19.49 22.38
N THR A 23 13.80 -20.25 22.39
CA THR A 23 15.12 -19.79 21.91
C THR A 23 15.09 -19.48 20.41
N LEU A 24 14.43 -20.34 19.62
CA LEU A 24 14.28 -20.14 18.18
C LEU A 24 13.41 -18.91 17.85
N PHE A 25 12.34 -18.69 18.61
CA PHE A 25 11.53 -17.47 18.54
C PHE A 25 12.31 -16.22 18.94
N LEU A 26 13.08 -16.29 20.04
CA LEU A 26 13.93 -15.18 20.50
C LEU A 26 15.00 -14.81 19.47
N ILE A 27 15.64 -15.80 18.85
CA ILE A 27 16.60 -15.59 17.77
C ILE A 27 15.91 -14.93 16.57
N GLY A 28 14.74 -15.43 16.15
CA GLY A 28 13.95 -14.82 15.08
C GLY A 28 13.57 -13.37 15.37
N GLN A 29 13.26 -13.05 16.63
CA GLN A 29 12.95 -11.70 17.07
C GLN A 29 14.20 -10.81 17.17
N LEU A 30 15.34 -11.34 17.63
CA LEU A 30 16.61 -10.63 17.78
C LEU A 30 17.23 -10.24 16.43
N PHE A 31 17.03 -11.03 15.39
CA PHE A 31 17.52 -10.72 14.06
C PHE A 31 16.62 -9.72 13.30
N GLU A 32 15.46 -9.35 13.85
CA GLU A 32 14.44 -8.48 13.21
C GLU A 32 14.09 -8.87 11.76
N VAL A 33 14.43 -10.08 11.34
CA VAL A 33 14.09 -10.56 10.00
C VAL A 33 12.66 -11.04 10.09
N ASP A 34 11.73 -10.10 9.90
CA ASP A 34 10.35 -10.40 9.56
C ASP A 34 10.34 -11.03 8.16
N LEU A 35 10.78 -12.29 8.07
CA LEU A 35 10.68 -13.11 6.86
C LEU A 35 9.24 -13.06 6.35
N TRP A 36 8.26 -13.06 7.25
CA TRP A 36 6.86 -12.90 6.90
C TRP A 36 6.58 -11.60 6.14
N ARG A 37 7.10 -10.47 6.61
CA ARG A 37 6.98 -9.17 5.97
C ARG A 37 7.67 -9.13 4.61
N PHE A 38 8.75 -9.89 4.41
CA PHE A 38 9.40 -10.00 3.12
C PHE A 38 8.65 -10.94 2.15
N PHE A 39 8.10 -12.06 2.65
CA PHE A 39 7.50 -13.10 1.82
C PHE A 39 6.04 -12.82 1.42
N TRP A 40 5.27 -12.12 2.25
CA TRP A 40 3.85 -11.90 1.95
C TRP A 40 3.55 -11.20 0.60
N PRO A 41 4.34 -10.22 0.09
CA PRO A 41 4.04 -9.56 -1.18
C PRO A 41 4.12 -10.53 -2.37
N PHE A 42 4.91 -11.61 -2.25
CA PHE A 42 5.00 -12.64 -3.28
C PHE A 42 3.69 -13.39 -3.49
N PHE A 43 2.83 -13.49 -2.46
CA PHE A 43 1.47 -14.04 -2.60
C PHE A 43 0.56 -13.15 -3.45
N ILE A 44 0.91 -11.88 -3.66
CA ILE A 44 0.19 -10.95 -4.55
C ILE A 44 0.84 -10.91 -5.92
N ILE A 45 2.18 -10.81 -5.97
CA ILE A 45 2.94 -10.80 -7.24
C ILE A 45 2.65 -12.08 -8.03
N THR A 46 2.62 -13.24 -7.39
CA THR A 46 2.48 -14.53 -8.09
C THR A 46 1.15 -14.62 -8.87
N PRO A 47 -0.04 -14.39 -8.28
CA PRO A 47 -1.28 -14.28 -9.04
C PRO A 47 -1.26 -13.19 -10.12
N GLY A 48 -0.63 -12.03 -9.85
CA GLY A 48 -0.45 -10.96 -10.83
C GLY A 48 0.29 -11.44 -12.08
N LEU A 49 1.37 -12.19 -11.89
CA LEU A 49 2.14 -12.80 -12.97
C LEU A 49 1.36 -13.90 -13.70
N MET A 50 0.50 -14.64 -12.99
CA MET A 50 -0.36 -15.67 -13.61
C MET A 50 -1.35 -15.09 -14.61
N PHE A 51 -1.79 -13.84 -14.48
CA PHE A 51 -2.59 -13.19 -15.53
C PHE A 51 -1.82 -13.05 -16.85
N PHE A 52 -0.52 -12.75 -16.80
CA PHE A 52 0.31 -12.69 -18.01
C PHE A 52 0.55 -14.07 -18.60
N VAL A 53 0.70 -15.10 -17.76
CA VAL A 53 0.74 -16.49 -18.25
C VAL A 53 -0.57 -16.84 -18.94
N GLY A 54 -1.72 -16.52 -18.34
CA GLY A 54 -3.04 -16.69 -18.96
C GLY A 54 -3.20 -15.92 -20.26
N MET A 55 -2.66 -14.70 -20.35
CA MET A 55 -2.61 -13.91 -21.59
C MET A 55 -1.83 -14.65 -22.70
N VAL A 56 -0.65 -15.18 -22.37
CA VAL A 56 0.19 -15.89 -23.34
C VAL A 56 -0.49 -17.19 -23.79
N LEU A 57 -1.07 -17.96 -22.86
CA LEU A 57 -1.74 -19.22 -23.15
C LEU A 57 -3.06 -19.03 -23.93
N GLY A 58 -3.80 -17.95 -23.64
CA GLY A 58 -5.07 -17.63 -24.31
C GLY A 58 -4.92 -16.87 -25.63
N GLY A 59 -3.69 -16.62 -26.09
CA GLY A 59 -3.42 -15.96 -27.37
C GLY A 59 -3.90 -14.50 -27.41
N ARG A 60 -4.25 -13.99 -28.60
CA ARG A 60 -4.57 -12.56 -28.79
C ARG A 60 -5.84 -12.13 -28.06
N GLU A 61 -6.84 -13.00 -27.97
CA GLU A 61 -8.12 -12.71 -27.32
C GLU A 61 -7.96 -12.50 -25.81
N ALA A 62 -6.90 -13.07 -25.23
CA ALA A 62 -6.55 -12.95 -23.82
C ALA A 62 -5.70 -11.69 -23.51
N GLY A 63 -5.40 -10.85 -24.51
CA GLY A 63 -4.68 -9.57 -24.33
C GLY A 63 -5.21 -8.68 -23.20
N PRO A 64 -6.54 -8.56 -22.98
CA PRO A 64 -7.08 -7.77 -21.88
C PRO A 64 -6.67 -8.24 -20.47
N LEU A 65 -6.22 -9.49 -20.28
CA LEU A 65 -5.72 -9.97 -18.98
C LEU A 65 -4.45 -9.21 -18.52
N ALA A 66 -3.74 -8.55 -19.44
CA ALA A 66 -2.61 -7.70 -19.09
C ALA A 66 -3.00 -6.55 -18.16
N ILE A 67 -4.25 -6.08 -18.20
CA ILE A 67 -4.73 -4.97 -17.35
C ILE A 67 -4.78 -5.40 -15.88
N PRO A 68 -5.59 -6.39 -15.47
CA PRO A 68 -5.58 -6.87 -14.09
C PRO A 68 -4.21 -7.42 -13.68
N GLY A 69 -3.47 -8.08 -14.60
CA GLY A 69 -2.11 -8.55 -14.33
C GLY A 69 -1.14 -7.43 -13.95
N SER A 70 -1.19 -6.31 -14.67
CA SER A 70 -0.35 -5.13 -14.39
C SER A 70 -0.71 -4.49 -13.04
N ILE A 71 -2.00 -4.35 -12.74
CA ILE A 71 -2.45 -3.78 -11.46
C ILE A 71 -1.96 -4.62 -10.29
N VAL A 72 -2.27 -5.92 -10.30
CA VAL A 72 -1.93 -6.83 -9.20
C VAL A 72 -0.42 -6.95 -9.02
N THR A 73 0.33 -7.03 -10.12
CA THR A 73 1.80 -7.08 -10.07
C THR A 73 2.39 -5.79 -9.51
N THR A 74 1.91 -4.61 -9.95
CA THR A 74 2.37 -3.32 -9.41
C THR A 74 2.07 -3.18 -7.92
N VAL A 75 0.88 -3.60 -7.47
CA VAL A 75 0.54 -3.63 -6.03
C VAL A 75 1.52 -4.50 -5.26
N GLY A 76 1.77 -5.72 -5.73
CA GLY A 76 2.71 -6.64 -5.10
C GLY A 76 4.15 -6.10 -5.06
N LEU A 77 4.62 -5.47 -6.14
CA LEU A 77 5.96 -4.85 -6.20
C LEU A 77 6.07 -3.64 -5.27
N LEU A 78 5.02 -2.82 -5.18
CA LEU A 78 4.97 -1.69 -4.25
C LEU A 78 5.06 -2.18 -2.81
N LEU A 79 4.27 -3.19 -2.45
CA LEU A 79 4.26 -3.78 -1.12
C LEU A 79 5.60 -4.44 -0.78
N LEU A 80 6.28 -5.05 -1.76
CA LEU A 80 7.64 -5.56 -1.60
C LEU A 80 8.63 -4.44 -1.31
N TYR A 81 8.59 -3.34 -2.09
CA TYR A 81 9.39 -2.15 -1.83
C TYR A 81 9.16 -1.60 -0.41
N GLN A 82 7.90 -1.40 -0.01
CA GLN A 82 7.55 -0.91 1.32
C GLN A 82 7.97 -1.86 2.45
N SER A 83 7.97 -3.17 2.17
CA SER A 83 8.40 -4.19 3.12
C SER A 83 9.92 -4.18 3.32
N ILE A 84 10.69 -3.90 2.27
CA ILE A 84 12.16 -3.81 2.33
C ILE A 84 12.63 -2.49 2.95
N PHE A 85 12.04 -1.36 2.53
CA PHE A 85 12.50 -0.02 2.91
C PHE A 85 11.76 0.56 4.12
N ASN A 86 10.82 -0.18 4.69
CA ASN A 86 9.96 0.30 5.79
C ASN A 86 9.18 1.59 5.49
N HIS A 87 8.95 1.89 4.20
CA HIS A 87 8.30 3.11 3.73
C HIS A 87 6.81 2.90 3.41
N PHE A 88 6.03 2.40 4.37
CA PHE A 88 4.59 2.20 4.18
C PHE A 88 3.83 3.51 3.97
N GLU A 89 4.33 4.61 4.51
CA GLU A 89 3.71 5.92 4.34
C GLU A 89 3.65 6.41 2.88
N SER A 90 4.47 5.82 1.99
CA SER A 90 4.40 6.07 0.55
C SER A 90 3.02 5.77 -0.05
N TRP A 91 2.14 5.03 0.65
CA TRP A 91 0.73 4.84 0.29
C TRP A 91 -0.01 6.14 -0.03
N ALA A 92 0.36 7.26 0.60
CA ALA A 92 -0.28 8.57 0.38
C ALA A 92 -0.21 9.03 -1.09
N TYR A 93 0.84 8.65 -1.83
CA TYR A 93 1.06 9.03 -3.22
C TYR A 93 1.22 7.84 -4.17
N ALA A 94 1.59 6.66 -3.66
CA ALA A 94 1.83 5.46 -4.46
C ALA A 94 0.57 4.89 -5.14
N TRP A 95 -0.63 5.26 -4.69
CA TRP A 95 -1.88 4.89 -5.37
C TRP A 95 -1.87 5.31 -6.84
N ALA A 96 -1.18 6.40 -7.21
CA ALA A 96 -1.05 6.85 -8.59
C ALA A 96 -0.26 5.88 -9.49
N LEU A 97 0.65 5.07 -8.92
CA LEU A 97 1.31 3.97 -9.63
C LEU A 97 0.36 2.80 -9.87
N ILE A 98 -0.55 2.53 -8.93
CA ILE A 98 -1.57 1.49 -9.08
C ILE A 98 -2.62 1.96 -10.09
N PHE A 99 -3.27 3.09 -9.84
CA PHE A 99 -4.22 3.70 -10.76
C PHE A 99 -3.90 5.19 -10.86
N PRO A 100 -3.59 5.75 -12.04
CA PRO A 100 -3.82 5.18 -13.38
C PRO A 100 -2.60 4.48 -14.03
N THR A 101 -1.40 4.49 -13.41
CA THR A 101 -0.17 4.10 -14.13
C THR A 101 -0.17 2.64 -14.58
N SER A 102 -0.43 1.69 -13.66
CA SER A 102 -0.41 0.26 -13.99
C SER A 102 -1.52 -0.12 -14.98
N VAL A 103 -2.66 0.57 -14.95
CA VAL A 103 -3.73 0.41 -15.95
C VAL A 103 -3.23 0.84 -17.32
N GLY A 104 -2.54 1.98 -17.40
CA GLY A 104 -1.89 2.45 -18.61
C GLY A 104 -0.89 1.44 -19.18
N ILE A 105 -0.04 0.88 -18.31
CA ILE A 105 0.92 -0.19 -18.68
C ILE A 105 0.18 -1.43 -19.21
N GLY A 106 -0.86 -1.88 -18.51
CA GLY A 106 -1.66 -3.03 -18.95
C GLY A 106 -2.36 -2.81 -20.30
N LEU A 107 -2.84 -1.59 -20.56
CA LEU A 107 -3.38 -1.18 -21.86
C LEU A 107 -2.31 -1.16 -22.95
N MET A 108 -1.09 -0.73 -22.63
CA MET A 108 0.05 -0.78 -23.57
C MET A 108 0.44 -2.21 -23.91
N ILE A 109 0.52 -3.09 -22.91
CA ILE A 109 0.81 -4.53 -23.12
C ILE A 109 -0.29 -5.18 -23.95
N ASN A 110 -1.56 -4.98 -23.60
CA ASN A 110 -2.69 -5.47 -24.38
C ASN A 110 -2.67 -4.91 -25.82
N GLY A 111 -2.38 -3.61 -25.98
CA GLY A 111 -2.27 -2.98 -27.29
C GLY A 111 -1.16 -3.57 -28.15
N ALA A 112 0.02 -3.82 -27.56
CA ALA A 112 1.12 -4.47 -28.26
C ALA A 112 0.77 -5.92 -28.65
N TRP A 113 0.14 -6.67 -27.73
CA TRP A 113 -0.28 -8.06 -27.95
C TRP A 113 -1.35 -8.18 -29.04
N SER A 114 -2.34 -7.29 -29.01
CA SER A 114 -3.48 -7.24 -29.93
C SER A 114 -3.19 -6.43 -31.21
N LYS A 115 -1.96 -5.92 -31.40
CA LYS A 115 -1.55 -5.04 -32.51
C LYS A 115 -2.44 -3.80 -32.69
N SER A 116 -2.89 -3.21 -31.59
CA SER A 116 -3.74 -2.02 -31.57
C SER A 116 -2.96 -0.79 -31.11
N GLU A 117 -2.55 0.04 -32.05
CA GLU A 117 -1.87 1.32 -31.76
C GLU A 117 -2.73 2.27 -30.92
N ARG A 118 -4.06 2.19 -31.08
CA ARG A 118 -4.99 2.98 -30.28
C ARG A 118 -4.86 2.65 -28.80
N LEU A 119 -4.81 1.37 -28.44
CA LEU A 119 -4.66 0.94 -27.05
C LEU A 119 -3.30 1.34 -26.47
N ILE A 120 -2.23 1.23 -27.25
CA ILE A 120 -0.90 1.68 -26.84
C ILE A 120 -0.89 3.19 -26.55
N ARG A 121 -1.48 4.00 -27.44
CA ARG A 121 -1.53 5.46 -27.28
C ARG A 121 -2.37 5.88 -26.09
N VAL A 122 -3.52 5.23 -25.87
CA VAL A 122 -4.35 5.48 -24.69
C VAL A 122 -3.59 5.06 -23.43
N GLY A 123 -3.04 3.84 -23.41
CA GLY A 123 -2.28 3.34 -22.28
C GLY A 123 -1.10 4.23 -21.91
N SER A 124 -0.33 4.70 -22.89
CA SER A 124 0.79 5.62 -22.68
C SER A 124 0.35 6.93 -22.04
N ARG A 125 -0.77 7.54 -22.49
CA ARG A 125 -1.30 8.76 -21.85
C ARG A 125 -1.69 8.53 -20.40
N TRP A 126 -2.39 7.43 -20.12
CA TRP A 126 -2.80 7.08 -18.77
C TRP A 126 -1.60 6.78 -17.86
N ALA A 127 -0.59 6.08 -18.38
CA ALA A 127 0.66 5.83 -17.69
C ALA A 127 1.41 7.12 -17.38
N SER A 128 1.51 8.03 -18.34
CA SER A 128 2.16 9.34 -18.16
C SER A 128 1.43 10.22 -17.15
N VAL A 129 0.09 10.25 -17.18
CA VAL A 129 -0.70 11.02 -16.21
C VAL A 129 -0.48 10.48 -14.81
N GLY A 130 -0.54 9.16 -14.62
CA GLY A 130 -0.32 8.55 -13.31
C GLY A 130 1.09 8.73 -12.79
N LEU A 131 2.10 8.59 -13.66
CA LEU A 131 3.49 8.84 -13.29
C LEU A 131 3.71 10.30 -12.89
N THR A 132 3.09 11.24 -13.61
CA THR A 132 3.15 12.67 -13.27
C THR A 132 2.52 12.94 -11.91
N ILE A 133 1.34 12.36 -11.64
CA ILE A 133 0.66 12.48 -10.34
C ILE A 133 1.53 11.85 -9.24
N PHE A 134 2.13 10.68 -9.48
CA PHE A 134 3.01 10.03 -8.52
C PHE A 134 4.24 10.88 -8.21
N LEU A 135 4.88 11.48 -9.22
CA LEU A 135 6.07 12.32 -9.02
C LEU A 135 5.73 13.61 -8.29
N ILE A 136 4.66 14.30 -8.70
CA ILE A 136 4.19 15.53 -8.02
C ILE A 136 3.75 15.19 -6.60
N GLY A 137 2.97 14.12 -6.43
CA GLY A 137 2.53 13.63 -5.13
C GLY A 137 3.70 13.24 -4.24
N GLY A 138 4.65 12.46 -4.74
CA GLY A 138 5.86 12.09 -4.01
C GLY A 138 6.62 13.33 -3.54
N VAL A 139 6.92 14.27 -4.44
CA VAL A 139 7.59 15.54 -4.11
C VAL A 139 6.78 16.35 -3.09
N VAL A 140 5.47 16.48 -3.27
CA VAL A 140 4.59 17.24 -2.37
C VAL A 140 4.52 16.59 -0.98
N PHE A 141 4.30 15.29 -0.91
CA PHE A 141 4.14 14.59 0.37
C PHE A 141 5.49 14.37 1.07
N GLU A 142 6.59 14.22 0.33
CA GLU A 142 7.94 14.10 0.89
C GLU A 142 8.47 15.46 1.34
N LEU A 143 8.30 16.55 0.55
CA LEU A 143 8.79 17.89 0.93
C LEU A 143 7.84 18.69 1.83
N LEU A 144 6.51 18.53 1.71
CA LEU A 144 5.54 19.30 2.52
C LEU A 144 5.11 18.58 3.79
N LEU A 145 5.17 17.24 3.84
CA LEU A 145 4.67 16.45 4.97
C LEU A 145 5.76 15.64 5.70
N ASP A 146 7.02 15.73 5.25
CA ASP A 146 8.24 15.09 5.80
C ASP A 146 7.94 13.78 6.54
N ILE A 147 7.35 12.87 5.78
CA ILE A 147 6.80 11.59 6.23
C ILE A 147 7.90 10.65 6.77
N SER A 148 9.18 11.02 6.63
CA SER A 148 10.30 10.44 7.38
C SER A 148 10.71 11.38 8.53
N ASP A 149 10.24 11.10 9.75
CA ASP A 149 10.75 11.58 11.04
C ASP A 149 11.53 12.92 11.05
N ASN A 150 10.85 14.07 11.05
CA ASN A 150 11.40 15.34 11.54
C ASN A 150 10.33 16.30 12.10
N LEU A 151 10.81 17.23 12.96
CA LEU A 151 10.14 18.27 13.77
C LEU A 151 9.00 19.11 13.14
N ILE A 152 8.76 19.04 11.83
CA ILE A 152 7.78 19.89 11.13
C ILE A 152 6.36 19.28 11.21
N SER A 153 6.25 17.95 11.21
CA SER A 153 4.97 17.23 11.33
C SER A 153 4.23 17.53 12.63
N ASP A 154 4.96 17.70 13.74
CA ASP A 154 4.43 18.05 15.05
C ASP A 154 3.77 19.44 15.10
N LEU A 155 4.11 20.34 14.19
CA LEU A 155 3.60 21.71 14.16
C LEU A 155 2.47 21.92 13.13
N VAL A 156 2.48 21.16 12.04
CA VAL A 156 1.48 21.25 10.97
C VAL A 156 0.10 20.80 11.46
N TRP A 157 0.02 19.69 12.22
CA TRP A 157 -1.24 19.18 12.75
C TRP A 157 -1.94 20.14 13.72
N PRO A 158 -1.26 20.68 14.76
CA PRO A 158 -1.82 21.72 15.61
C PRO A 158 -2.19 22.98 14.82
N GLY A 159 -1.36 23.39 13.86
CA GLY A 159 -1.63 24.57 13.03
C GLY A 159 -2.93 24.45 12.23
N LEU A 160 -3.17 23.30 11.59
CA LEU A 160 -4.41 23.03 10.86
C LEU A 160 -5.63 22.99 11.78
N LEU A 161 -5.51 22.40 12.98
CA LEU A 161 -6.58 22.39 13.97
C LEU A 161 -6.93 23.79 14.48
N ILE A 162 -5.93 24.64 14.70
CA ILE A 162 -6.13 26.04 15.09
C ILE A 162 -6.84 26.81 13.97
N LEU A 163 -6.38 26.67 12.72
CA LEU A 163 -7.00 27.30 11.56
C LEU A 163 -8.44 26.84 11.34
N PHE A 164 -8.69 25.53 11.48
CA PHE A 164 -10.03 24.96 11.36
C PHE A 164 -10.95 25.44 12.50
N GLY A 165 -10.44 25.52 13.73
CA GLY A 165 -11.16 26.09 14.87
C GLY A 165 -11.53 27.56 14.64
N LEU A 166 -10.58 28.37 14.15
CA LEU A 166 -10.81 29.77 13.77
C LEU A 166 -11.87 29.89 12.66
N TYR A 167 -11.79 29.04 11.63
CA TYR A 167 -12.77 29.00 10.56
C TYR A 167 -14.19 28.71 11.07
N LEU A 168 -14.35 27.75 11.98
CA LEU A 168 -15.64 27.44 12.59
C LEU A 168 -16.19 28.60 13.45
N LEU A 169 -15.33 29.29 14.20
CA LEU A 169 -15.73 30.47 14.98
C LEU A 169 -16.24 31.60 14.08
N ILE A 170 -15.54 31.88 12.97
CA ILE A 170 -15.94 32.91 12.00
C ILE A 170 -17.26 32.52 11.31
N ARG A 171 -17.45 31.24 10.99
CA ARG A 171 -18.67 30.75 10.35
C ARG A 171 -19.89 30.82 11.28
N ARG A 172 -19.70 30.61 12.59
CA ARG A 172 -20.75 30.73 13.61
C ARG A 172 -21.04 32.17 14.02
N ALA A 173 -20.10 33.08 13.82
CA ALA A 173 -20.25 34.49 14.13
C ALA A 173 -21.06 35.30 13.10
N ARG A 174 -21.66 34.66 12.06
CA ARG A 174 -22.66 35.32 11.21
C ARG A 174 -24.01 35.32 11.91
N PRO A 175 -24.51 36.46 12.43
CA PRO A 175 -25.85 36.53 12.99
C PRO A 175 -26.83 36.37 11.82
N GLU A 176 -27.73 35.41 11.93
CA GLU A 176 -28.93 35.36 11.12
C GLU A 176 -29.63 36.72 11.32
N LYS A 177 -29.70 37.54 10.26
CA LYS A 177 -30.49 38.77 10.28
C LYS A 177 -31.93 38.34 10.56
N GLN A 178 -32.35 38.41 11.82
CA GLN A 178 -33.72 38.22 12.23
C GLN A 178 -34.58 39.16 11.40
N ALA A 179 -35.43 38.57 10.57
CA ALA A 179 -36.44 39.28 9.80
C ALA A 179 -37.28 40.11 10.77
N SER A 180 -37.31 41.43 10.58
CA SER A 180 -38.24 42.29 11.31
C SER A 180 -39.68 41.86 11.01
N PRO A 181 -40.54 41.64 12.03
CA PRO A 181 -41.95 41.40 11.79
C PRO A 181 -42.60 42.68 11.24
N ALA A 182 -43.50 42.52 10.26
CA ALA A 182 -44.22 43.62 9.63
C ALA A 182 -45.13 44.36 10.64
N PRO A 183 -45.30 45.69 10.50
CA PRO A 183 -46.18 46.48 11.38
C PRO A 183 -47.68 46.19 11.12
N PRO A 184 -48.56 46.48 12.11
CA PRO A 184 -49.97 46.08 12.13
C PRO A 184 -50.85 46.78 11.07
#